data_AF-A0A9R0Q2G3-F1
#
_entry.id   AF-A0A9R0Q2G3-F1
#
_cell.length_a   1.000
_cell.length_b   1.000
_cell.length_c   1.000
_cell.angle_alpha   90.00
_cell.angle_beta   90.00
_cell.angle_gamma   90.00
#
_symmetry.space_group_name_H-M   'P 1'
#
loop_
_entity.id
_entity.type
_entity.pdbx_description
1 polymer ?
#
loop_
_entity_poly.entity_id
_entity_poly.type
_entity_poly.pdbx_seq_one_letter_code
_entity_poly.pdbx_strand_id
1 'polypeptide(L)'
;MLGSAVLRLATPPRAAVSAAAGNISLVDGSLRAVLHPGADDADSAAAGCSHKWRMVIAYDGTKFKGWQYQPSPPTIQCFLEKALIRITKLDRKELCLVGAGRTDTGVHAQGQV
;
A
#
# COMPACT_ATOMS: atom_id res chain seq x y z
N MET A 1 17.61 11.27 -43.41
CA MET A 1 16.15 11.06 -43.49
C MET A 1 15.88 9.57 -43.47
N LEU A 2 15.48 9.06 -42.31
CA LEU A 2 15.03 7.69 -42.00
C LEU A 2 14.03 7.92 -40.85
N GLY A 3 12.75 7.58 -40.88
CA GLY A 3 12.05 6.41 -41.42
C GLY A 3 11.33 5.76 -40.23
N SER A 4 9.99 5.87 -40.20
CA SER A 4 9.04 5.50 -39.14
C SER A 4 9.19 4.13 -38.47
N ALA A 5 8.70 4.02 -37.23
CA ALA A 5 7.87 2.86 -36.79
C ALA A 5 7.09 3.17 -35.50
N VAL A 6 5.77 3.33 -35.62
CA VAL A 6 4.80 3.34 -34.51
C VAL A 6 4.47 1.89 -34.17
N LEU A 7 4.81 1.43 -32.96
CA LEU A 7 4.44 0.10 -32.49
C LEU A 7 3.08 0.17 -31.76
N ARG A 8 2.03 -0.28 -32.43
CA ARG A 8 0.75 -0.64 -31.79
C ARG A 8 0.92 -2.00 -31.13
N LEU A 9 0.74 -2.09 -29.81
CA LEU A 9 0.60 -3.37 -29.12
C LEU A 9 -0.88 -3.66 -28.89
N ALA A 10 -1.24 -4.87 -29.32
CA ALA A 10 -2.56 -5.42 -29.45
C ALA A 10 -3.23 -5.71 -28.11
N THR A 11 -4.56 -5.62 -28.13
CA THR A 11 -5.48 -6.10 -27.09
C THR A 11 -5.32 -7.60 -26.87
N PRO A 12 -5.23 -8.09 -25.61
CA PRO A 12 -5.31 -9.54 -25.35
C PRO A 12 -6.75 -10.07 -25.48
N PRO A 13 -6.93 -11.34 -25.90
CA PRO A 13 -8.23 -11.90 -26.28
C PRO A 13 -9.10 -12.31 -25.09
N ARG A 14 -10.41 -12.29 -25.36
CA ARG A 14 -11.53 -12.68 -24.50
C ARG A 14 -11.62 -14.22 -24.34
N ALA A 15 -11.96 -14.62 -23.12
CA ALA A 15 -12.50 -15.91 -22.66
C ALA A 15 -11.54 -17.09 -22.43
N ALA A 16 -11.41 -17.45 -21.15
CA ALA A 16 -11.40 -18.84 -20.72
C ALA A 16 -12.54 -19.02 -19.69
N VAL A 17 -13.54 -19.82 -20.06
CA VAL A 17 -14.59 -20.33 -19.19
C VAL A 17 -13.96 -21.36 -18.26
N SER A 18 -14.21 -21.28 -16.96
CA SER A 18 -14.05 -22.43 -16.07
C SER A 18 -15.06 -22.37 -14.93
N ALA A 19 -15.90 -23.39 -14.91
CA ALA A 19 -16.86 -23.66 -13.85
C ALA A 19 -16.14 -24.21 -12.62
N ALA A 20 -16.53 -23.75 -11.43
CA ALA A 20 -16.31 -24.49 -10.20
C ALA A 20 -17.47 -24.21 -9.24
N ALA A 21 -18.35 -25.20 -9.13
CA ALA A 21 -19.29 -25.33 -8.04
C ALA A 21 -18.53 -25.60 -6.73
N GLY A 22 -19.04 -25.07 -5.62
CA GLY A 22 -18.78 -25.53 -4.27
C GLY A 22 -19.98 -25.09 -3.45
N ASN A 23 -21.00 -25.91 -3.16
CA ASN A 23 -21.03 -27.24 -2.54
C ASN A 23 -20.34 -27.18 -1.19
N ILE A 24 -21.15 -26.93 -0.16
CA ILE A 24 -20.74 -26.98 1.24
C ILE A 24 -20.59 -28.46 1.61
N SER A 25 -19.36 -28.92 1.83
CA SER A 25 -19.07 -30.29 2.28
C SER A 25 -18.33 -30.26 3.62
N LEU A 26 -18.83 -31.03 4.59
CA LEU A 26 -18.22 -31.30 5.88
C LEU A 26 -17.06 -32.29 5.70
N VAL A 27 -15.82 -31.88 5.98
CA VAL A 27 -14.69 -32.80 6.18
C VAL A 27 -13.89 -32.31 7.39
N ASP A 28 -13.71 -33.18 8.37
CA ASP A 28 -12.84 -33.02 9.55
C ASP A 28 -13.21 -31.94 10.59
N GLY A 29 -14.50 -31.68 10.79
CA GLY A 29 -14.99 -30.98 11.98
C GLY A 29 -14.76 -29.45 12.04
N SER A 30 -14.44 -28.79 10.93
CA SER A 30 -14.35 -27.33 10.88
C SER A 30 -15.33 -26.70 9.88
N LEU A 31 -16.13 -25.73 10.34
CA LEU A 31 -17.21 -25.07 9.60
C LEU A 31 -16.70 -23.72 9.07
N ARG A 32 -16.72 -23.50 7.74
CA ARG A 32 -16.48 -22.18 7.14
C ARG A 32 -17.69 -21.75 6.32
N ALA A 33 -18.21 -20.56 6.63
CA ALA A 33 -19.33 -19.95 5.93
C ALA A 33 -18.89 -19.26 4.64
N VAL A 34 -19.66 -19.45 3.56
CA VAL A 34 -19.55 -18.67 2.32
C VAL A 34 -20.40 -17.42 2.47
N LEU A 35 -19.77 -16.25 2.59
CA LEU A 35 -20.47 -14.96 2.52
C LEU A 35 -20.59 -14.51 1.06
N HIS A 36 -21.81 -14.27 0.60
CA HIS A 36 -22.08 -13.55 -0.64
C HIS A 36 -22.34 -12.07 -0.31
N PRO A 37 -21.52 -11.12 -0.78
CA PRO A 37 -21.85 -9.71 -0.71
C PRO A 37 -22.70 -9.30 -1.92
N GLY A 38 -23.81 -8.63 -1.64
CA GLY A 38 -24.74 -8.07 -2.63
C GLY A 38 -24.09 -6.95 -3.46
N ALA A 39 -24.60 -6.83 -4.68
CA ALA A 39 -24.22 -5.81 -5.65
C ALA A 39 -24.57 -4.41 -5.14
N ASP A 40 -23.59 -3.50 -5.25
CA ASP A 40 -23.70 -2.06 -5.57
C ASP A 40 -22.58 -1.29 -4.86
N ASP A 41 -21.33 -1.46 -5.32
CA ASP A 41 -20.19 -0.51 -5.20
C ASP A 41 -18.94 -1.11 -5.86
N ALA A 42 -18.91 -1.05 -7.20
CA ALA A 42 -17.87 -1.61 -8.05
C ALA A 42 -16.60 -0.72 -8.09
N ASP A 43 -15.82 -0.73 -7.02
CA ASP A 43 -14.35 -0.56 -7.06
C ASP A 43 -13.64 -1.27 -5.88
N SER A 44 -14.39 -2.04 -5.08
CA SER A 44 -13.86 -2.72 -3.90
C SER A 44 -13.63 -4.21 -4.19
N ALA A 45 -12.69 -4.50 -5.08
CA ALA A 45 -12.33 -5.88 -5.45
C ALA A 45 -10.82 -6.14 -5.40
N ALA A 46 -10.18 -5.83 -4.26
CA ALA A 46 -9.00 -6.55 -3.75
C ALA A 46 -8.71 -6.21 -2.27
N ALA A 47 -9.04 -7.15 -1.36
CA ALA A 47 -8.51 -7.33 0.00
C ALA A 47 -8.73 -6.26 1.11
N GLY A 48 -9.61 -6.58 2.06
CA GLY A 48 -9.47 -6.30 3.51
C GLY A 48 -9.24 -4.86 4.00
N CYS A 49 -10.32 -4.15 4.37
CA CYS A 49 -10.36 -2.96 5.25
C CYS A 49 -9.14 -2.01 5.19
N SER A 50 -9.03 -1.24 4.11
CA SER A 50 -8.04 -0.15 3.98
C SER A 50 -8.43 1.03 4.90
N HIS A 51 -7.96 0.98 6.14
CA HIS A 51 -8.10 2.11 7.06
C HIS A 51 -7.04 3.16 6.73
N LYS A 52 -7.48 4.40 6.50
CA LYS A 52 -6.58 5.57 6.38
C LYS A 52 -6.44 6.24 7.72
N TRP A 53 -5.20 6.39 8.16
CA TRP A 53 -4.86 7.00 9.43
C TRP A 53 -4.22 8.36 9.21
N ARG A 54 -4.53 9.33 10.07
CA ARG A 54 -3.80 10.58 10.19
C ARG A 54 -3.04 10.56 11.51
N MET A 55 -1.75 10.84 11.46
CA MET A 55 -0.90 10.97 12.65
C MET A 55 -0.39 12.40 12.75
N VAL A 56 -0.09 12.85 13.96
CA VAL A 56 0.64 14.10 14.18
C VAL A 56 1.88 13.73 14.96
N ILE A 57 3.05 14.10 14.45
CA ILE A 57 4.34 13.73 15.03
C ILE A 57 5.21 14.96 15.27
N ALA A 58 5.98 14.90 16.35
CA ALA A 58 7.06 15.82 16.64
C ALA A 58 8.40 15.09 16.54
N TYR A 59 9.43 15.78 16.07
CA TYR A 59 10.77 15.24 16.00
C TYR A 59 11.84 16.32 16.12
N ASP A 60 12.96 15.94 16.73
CA ASP A 60 14.21 16.68 16.67
C ASP A 60 14.99 16.25 15.40
N GLY A 61 15.13 17.18 14.46
CA GLY A 61 15.82 16.94 13.19
C GLY A 61 17.35 16.92 13.26
N THR A 62 17.97 17.26 14.40
CA THR A 62 19.43 17.48 14.52
C THR A 62 20.27 16.35 13.93
N LYS A 63 19.83 15.09 14.11
CA LYS A 63 20.55 13.89 13.65
C LYS A 63 20.04 13.35 12.32
N PHE A 64 19.12 14.02 11.64
CA PHE A 64 18.43 13.53 10.45
C PHE A 64 18.68 14.40 9.22
N LYS A 65 18.82 13.75 8.06
CA LYS A 65 18.94 14.36 6.74
C LYS A 65 17.60 14.77 6.14
N GLY A 66 16.73 15.30 7.00
CA GLY A 66 15.40 15.78 6.66
C GLY A 66 14.30 14.71 6.73
N TRP A 67 13.13 15.08 6.21
CA TRP A 67 11.92 14.27 6.25
C TRP A 67 11.99 13.06 5.31
N GLN A 68 12.15 13.35 4.01
CA GLN A 68 11.86 12.38 2.95
C GLN A 68 12.83 11.20 2.96
N TYR A 69 12.33 10.01 2.61
CA TYR A 69 13.18 8.85 2.37
C TYR A 69 14.29 9.17 1.34
N GLN A 70 15.53 8.85 1.69
CA GLN A 70 16.69 8.94 0.81
C GLN A 70 17.53 7.67 0.94
N PRO A 71 18.31 7.30 -0.10
CA PRO A 71 19.23 6.16 -0.03
C PRO A 71 20.32 6.31 1.04
N SER A 72 20.65 7.55 1.44
CA SER A 72 21.60 7.85 2.51
C SER A 72 20.84 8.16 3.81
N PRO A 73 20.65 7.18 4.71
CA PRO A 73 20.07 7.44 6.03
C PRO A 73 21.00 8.31 6.90
N PRO A 74 20.49 8.88 8.01
CA PRO A 74 19.12 8.73 8.55
C PRO A 74 18.15 9.82 8.07
N THR A 75 16.91 9.44 7.74
CA THR A 75 15.79 10.37 7.48
C THR A 75 14.59 10.01 8.35
N ILE A 76 13.73 10.99 8.64
CA ILE A 76 12.59 10.80 9.54
C ILE A 76 11.60 9.77 8.97
N GLN A 77 11.27 9.87 7.68
CA GLN A 77 10.37 8.92 7.01
C GLN A 77 10.90 7.48 7.09
N CYS A 78 12.19 7.26 6.83
CA CYS A 78 12.80 5.93 6.91
C CYS A 78 12.74 5.37 8.34
N PHE A 79 12.96 6.21 9.35
CA PHE A 79 12.85 5.82 10.75
C PHE A 79 11.42 5.43 11.13
N LEU A 80 10.44 6.25 10.74
CA LEU A 80 9.03 6.01 11.04
C LEU A 80 8.49 4.77 10.32
N GLU A 81 8.82 4.59 9.04
CA GLU A 81 8.47 3.38 8.28
C GLU A 81 9.02 2.12 8.96
N LYS A 82 10.29 2.11 9.40
CA LYS A 82 10.86 0.97 10.13
C LYS A 82 10.10 0.66 11.43
N ALA A 83 9.69 1.69 12.18
CA ALA A 83 8.91 1.51 13.39
C ALA A 83 7.52 0.95 13.08
N LEU A 84 6.82 1.51 12.09
CA LEU A 84 5.49 1.06 11.66
C LEU A 84 5.50 -0.36 11.11
N ILE A 85 6.49 -0.74 10.30
CA ILE A 85 6.68 -2.13 9.82
C ILE A 85 6.80 -3.08 11.02
N ARG A 86 7.59 -2.71 12.04
CA ARG A 86 7.77 -3.56 13.23
C ARG A 86 6.47 -3.80 13.99
N ILE A 87 5.61 -2.79 14.07
CA ILE A 87 4.34 -2.82 14.82
C ILE A 87 3.24 -3.52 14.01
N THR A 88 3.03 -3.07 12.77
CA THR A 88 1.91 -3.50 11.91
C THR A 88 2.17 -4.80 11.17
N LYS A 89 3.46 -5.19 11.04
CA LYS A 89 3.92 -6.31 10.20
C LYS A 89 3.65 -6.14 8.70
N LEU A 90 3.24 -4.95 8.28
CA LEU A 90 3.09 -4.59 6.88
C LEU A 90 4.43 -4.21 6.27
N ASP A 91 4.58 -4.45 4.97
CA ASP A 91 5.72 -3.97 4.20
C ASP A 91 5.61 -2.47 3.91
N ARG A 92 6.75 -1.85 3.59
CA ARG A 92 6.82 -0.41 3.25
C ARG A 92 5.84 0.00 2.15
N LYS A 93 5.64 -0.87 1.15
CA LYS A 93 4.73 -0.61 0.01
C LYS A 93 3.27 -0.58 0.43
N GLU A 94 2.91 -1.28 1.51
CA GLU A 94 1.55 -1.36 2.02
C GLU A 94 1.24 -0.20 2.98
N LEU A 95 2.26 0.27 3.73
CA LEU A 95 2.10 1.39 4.66
C LEU A 95 1.72 2.71 3.98
N CYS A 96 2.18 2.95 2.74
CA CYS A 96 1.87 4.15 1.96
C CYS A 96 2.04 5.48 2.75
N LEU A 97 3.06 5.57 3.60
CA LEU A 97 3.29 6.75 4.46
C LEU A 97 3.59 8.00 3.62
N VAL A 98 2.81 9.05 3.86
CA VAL A 98 2.97 10.38 3.28
C VAL A 98 3.10 11.42 4.40
N GLY A 99 3.81 12.51 4.13
CA GLY A 99 3.89 13.66 5.04
C GLY A 99 3.32 14.92 4.39
N ALA A 100 2.79 15.83 5.19
CA ALA A 100 2.17 17.08 4.75
C ALA A 100 3.17 18.03 4.09
N GLY A 101 4.42 18.05 4.56
CA GLY A 101 5.49 18.88 4.00
C GLY A 101 6.85 18.20 4.04
N ARG A 102 7.78 18.65 3.20
CA ARG A 102 9.19 18.24 3.30
C ARG A 102 9.90 19.15 4.29
N THR A 103 10.80 18.59 5.08
CA THR A 103 11.76 19.37 5.88
C THR A 103 13.18 19.02 5.45
N ASP A 104 14.05 20.03 5.48
CA ASP A 104 15.47 19.88 5.17
C ASP A 104 16.25 19.23 6.33
N THR A 105 17.51 18.91 6.06
CA THR A 105 18.46 18.37 7.05
C THR A 105 18.54 19.26 8.27
N GLY A 106 18.46 18.67 9.46
CA GLY A 106 18.55 19.39 10.73
C GLY A 106 17.27 20.07 11.20
N VAL A 107 16.25 20.24 10.34
CA VAL A 107 15.01 20.96 10.69
C VAL A 107 14.14 20.13 11.64
N HIS A 108 13.66 20.77 12.71
CA HIS A 108 12.75 20.17 13.70
C HIS A 108 11.28 20.43 13.33
N ALA A 109 10.37 19.58 13.82
CA ALA A 109 8.93 19.79 13.69
C ALA A 109 8.21 19.46 15.00
N GLN A 110 7.19 20.25 15.34
CA GLN A 110 6.31 19.98 16.48
C GLN A 110 4.99 19.32 16.09
N GLY A 111 4.62 19.33 14.82
CA GLY A 111 3.32 18.86 14.35
C GLY A 111 3.31 18.51 12.86
N GLN A 112 4.30 17.74 12.41
CA GLN A 112 4.25 17.16 11.07
C GLN A 112 3.08 16.17 11.00
N VAL A 113 2.35 16.20 9.89
CA VAL A 113 1.17 15.36 9.64
C VAL A 113 1.47 14.35 8.54
#